data_AF-A0A9W7GPQ1-F1
#
_entry.id   AF-A0A9W7GPQ1-F1
#
_cell.length_a   1.000
_cell.length_b   1.000
_cell.length_c   1.000
_cell.angle_alpha   90.00
_cell.angle_beta   90.00
_cell.angle_gamma   90.00
#
_symmetry.space_group_name_H-M   'P 1'
#
loop_
_entity.id
_entity.type
_entity.pdbx_description
1 polymer ?
#
loop_
_entity_poly.entity_id
_entity_poly.type
_entity_poly.pdbx_seq_one_letter_code
_entity_poly.pdbx_strand_id
1 'polypeptide(L)'
;MDIMHHSSTFPLPTIPENQRPSLTYALVVLNHNLPGFAPLLWKHAQLRLCADSGANRVYDEIPLLFSREDASDVRRRYKPDIIKGDLDSVTPRFWA
;
A
#
# COMPACT_ATOMS: atom_id res chain seq x y z
N MET A 1 29.85 0.46 0.79
CA MET A 1 28.95 -0.20 -0.17
C MET A 1 27.83 0.79 -0.45
N ASP A 2 27.89 1.48 -1.58
CA ASP A 2 26.88 2.46 -1.98
C ASP A 2 25.61 1.74 -2.43
N ILE A 3 24.49 2.13 -1.81
CA ILE A 3 23.16 1.63 -2.15
C ILE A 3 22.75 2.37 -3.43
N MET A 4 22.69 1.67 -4.56
CA MET A 4 22.19 2.26 -5.81
C MET A 4 20.70 2.59 -5.67
N HIS A 5 20.38 3.88 -5.60
CA HIS A 5 19.03 4.40 -5.70
C HIS A 5 18.67 4.57 -7.18
N HIS A 6 17.87 3.67 -7.74
CA HIS A 6 17.23 3.90 -9.04
C HIS A 6 15.95 4.72 -8.83
N SER A 7 15.97 5.97 -9.28
CA SER A 7 14.77 6.81 -9.42
C SER A 7 14.62 7.17 -10.90
N SER A 8 13.49 6.83 -11.50
CA SER A 8 13.15 7.23 -12.87
C SER A 8 12.11 8.34 -12.83
N THR A 9 12.38 9.44 -13.54
CA THR A 9 11.47 10.58 -13.70
C THR A 9 10.46 10.36 -14.84
N PHE A 10 10.45 9.19 -15.48
CA PHE A 10 9.51 8.87 -16.54
C PHE A 10 8.26 8.19 -15.96
N PRO A 11 7.01 8.68 -16.15
CA PRO A 11 6.55 9.77 -17.03
C PRO A 11 6.12 11.03 -16.25
N LEU A 12 6.90 11.45 -15.25
CA LEU A 12 6.53 12.59 -14.41
C LEU A 12 6.87 13.92 -15.14
N PRO A 13 5.95 14.90 -15.14
CA PRO A 13 6.25 16.22 -15.65
C PRO A 13 7.33 16.91 -14.80
N THR A 14 8.25 17.60 -15.44
CA THR A 14 9.29 18.39 -14.77
C THR A 14 8.67 19.64 -14.13
N ILE A 15 8.32 19.57 -12.84
CA ILE A 15 7.74 20.70 -12.10
C ILE A 15 8.86 21.48 -11.37
N PRO A 16 9.01 22.80 -11.59
CA PRO A 16 10.00 23.63 -10.90
C PRO A 16 9.79 23.60 -9.38
N GLU A 17 10.90 23.58 -8.64
CA GLU A 17 10.95 23.25 -7.21
C GLU A 17 10.03 24.13 -6.33
N ASN A 18 9.88 25.41 -6.68
CA ASN A 18 9.01 26.38 -6.00
C ASN A 18 7.50 26.25 -6.32
N GLN A 19 7.11 25.33 -7.20
CA GLN A 19 5.72 25.08 -7.60
C GLN A 19 5.34 23.60 -7.51
N ARG A 20 6.17 22.75 -6.88
CA ARG A 20 5.85 21.34 -6.72
C ARG A 20 4.66 21.21 -5.77
N PRO A 21 3.47 20.79 -6.24
CA PRO A 21 2.41 20.41 -5.33
C PRO A 21 2.95 19.31 -4.41
N SER A 22 2.45 19.24 -3.18
CA SER A 22 2.77 18.14 -2.29
C SER A 22 2.48 16.83 -3.02
N LEU A 23 3.51 15.99 -3.17
CA LEU A 23 3.38 14.75 -3.94
C LEU A 23 2.27 13.91 -3.32
N THR A 24 1.23 13.69 -4.12
CA THR A 24 0.01 13.01 -3.75
C THR A 24 0.14 11.57 -4.23
N TYR A 25 0.47 10.65 -3.35
CA TYR A 25 0.67 9.25 -3.74
C TYR A 25 -0.62 8.45 -3.58
N ALA A 26 -0.94 7.67 -4.62
CA ALA A 26 -1.85 6.54 -4.52
C ALA A 26 -1.03 5.25 -4.40
N LEU A 27 -1.38 4.41 -3.43
CA LEU A 27 -0.83 3.07 -3.26
C LEU A 27 -1.80 2.07 -3.87
N VAL A 28 -1.32 1.29 -4.85
CA VAL A 28 -2.06 0.18 -5.43
C VAL A 28 -1.42 -1.12 -4.97
N VAL A 29 -2.18 -1.95 -4.25
CA VAL A 29 -1.74 -3.25 -3.77
C VAL A 29 -2.29 -4.32 -4.71
N LEU A 30 -1.38 -5.09 -5.32
CA LEU A 30 -1.70 -6.22 -6.18
C LEU A 30 -1.64 -7.53 -5.38
N ASN A 31 -2.03 -8.65 -6.00
CA ASN A 31 -1.88 -9.98 -5.42
C ASN A 31 -0.40 -10.44 -5.46
N HIS A 32 0.46 -9.75 -4.73
CA HIS A 32 1.86 -10.13 -4.54
C HIS A 32 2.29 -9.91 -3.08
N ASN A 33 3.33 -10.62 -2.66
CA ASN A 33 3.83 -10.53 -1.29
C ASN A 33 4.24 -9.10 -0.96
N LEU A 34 3.91 -8.65 0.24
CA LEU A 34 4.19 -7.29 0.67
C LEU A 34 5.67 -7.15 1.07
N PRO A 35 6.36 -6.09 0.59
CA PRO A 35 7.70 -5.81 1.06
C PRO A 35 7.67 -5.38 2.53
N GLY A 36 8.76 -5.61 3.27
CA GLY A 36 8.84 -5.23 4.69
C GLY A 36 8.67 -3.72 4.95
N PHE A 37 8.87 -2.88 3.93
CA PHE A 37 8.64 -1.42 4.01
C PHE A 37 7.22 -0.99 3.58
N ALA A 38 6.30 -1.92 3.32
CA ALA A 38 4.91 -1.59 2.97
C ALA A 38 4.22 -0.64 3.95
N PRO A 39 4.43 -0.73 5.28
CA PRO A 39 3.86 0.23 6.23
C PRO A 39 4.27 1.68 5.99
N LEU A 40 5.49 1.91 5.48
CA LEU A 40 5.97 3.24 5.16
C LEU A 40 5.23 3.81 3.95
N LEU A 41 5.08 2.99 2.88
CA LEU A 41 4.30 3.39 1.70
C LEU A 41 2.85 3.72 2.07
N TRP A 42 2.24 2.89 2.92
CA TRP A 42 0.88 3.09 3.39
C TRP A 42 0.68 4.44 4.10
N LYS A 43 1.64 4.80 4.96
CA LYS A 43 1.65 6.08 5.70
C LYS A 43 1.74 7.30 4.78
N HIS A 44 2.51 7.20 3.69
CA HIS A 44 2.70 8.30 2.74
C HIS A 44 1.64 8.38 1.64
N ALA A 45 0.86 7.32 1.45
CA ALA A 45 -0.24 7.29 0.49
C ALA A 45 -1.48 8.03 1.02
N GLN A 46 -2.07 8.85 0.16
CA GLN A 46 -3.35 9.51 0.41
C GLN A 46 -4.55 8.64 -0.01
N LEU A 47 -4.32 7.74 -0.95
CA LEU A 47 -5.29 6.74 -1.39
C LEU A 47 -4.64 5.35 -1.34
N ARG A 48 -5.31 4.37 -0.77
CA ARG A 48 -4.90 2.97 -0.73
C ARG A 48 -5.96 2.11 -1.42
N LEU A 49 -5.61 1.59 -2.59
CA LEU A 49 -6.47 0.73 -3.39
C LEU A 49 -5.90 -0.69 -3.40
N CYS A 50 -6.73 -1.69 -3.16
CA CYS A 50 -6.40 -3.09 -3.38
C CYS A 50 -7.06 -3.57 -4.68
N ALA A 51 -6.25 -4.16 -5.56
CA ALA A 51 -6.74 -4.90 -6.71
C ALA A 51 -7.09 -6.32 -6.26
N ASP A 52 -8.38 -6.59 -6.13
CA ASP A 52 -8.94 -7.90 -5.80
C ASP A 52 -8.22 -8.55 -4.59
N SER A 53 -7.58 -9.72 -4.76
CA SER A 53 -6.85 -10.44 -3.70
C SER A 53 -5.64 -9.70 -3.14
N GLY A 54 -5.26 -8.54 -3.68
CA GLY A 54 -4.39 -7.59 -2.98
C GLY A 54 -4.91 -7.23 -1.58
N ALA A 55 -6.23 -7.27 -1.37
CA ALA A 55 -6.81 -7.09 -0.04
C ALA A 55 -6.44 -8.23 0.93
N ASN A 56 -6.44 -9.49 0.45
CA ASN A 56 -5.98 -10.67 1.21
C ASN A 56 -4.54 -10.44 1.72
N ARG A 57 -3.65 -9.94 0.84
CA ARG A 57 -2.26 -9.63 1.19
C ARG A 57 -2.15 -8.64 2.34
N VAL A 58 -2.91 -7.56 2.29
CA VAL A 58 -2.93 -6.55 3.37
C VAL A 58 -3.40 -7.17 4.69
N TYR A 59 -4.47 -7.95 4.67
CA TYR A 59 -5.06 -8.52 5.89
C TYR A 59 -4.19 -9.58 6.56
N ASP A 60 -3.53 -10.41 5.76
CA ASP A 60 -2.74 -11.54 6.23
C ASP A 60 -1.31 -11.13 6.56
N GLU A 61 -0.66 -10.31 5.71
CA GLU A 61 0.77 -10.06 5.79
C GLU A 61 1.14 -8.82 6.61
N ILE A 62 0.33 -7.74 6.61
CA ILE A 62 0.66 -6.53 7.37
C ILE A 62 0.79 -6.80 8.88
N PRO A 63 -0.10 -7.56 9.55
CA PRO A 63 0.08 -7.90 10.97
C PRO A 63 1.42 -8.56 11.29
N LEU A 64 1.98 -9.33 10.36
CA LEU A 64 3.27 -9.99 10.52
C LEU A 64 4.43 -9.00 10.60
N LEU A 65 4.25 -7.78 10.08
CA LEU A 65 5.24 -6.70 10.15
C LEU A 65 5.21 -5.95 11.50
N PHE A 66 4.26 -6.29 12.39
CA PHE A 66 4.05 -5.64 13.69
C PHE A 66 3.97 -6.67 14.82
N SER A 67 5.08 -7.38 15.08
CA SER A 67 5.14 -8.51 16.04
C SER A 67 4.78 -8.19 17.49
N ARG A 68 4.68 -6.91 17.87
CA ARG A 68 4.36 -6.46 19.23
C ARG A 68 2.93 -5.95 19.37
N GLU A 69 2.16 -5.91 18.31
CA GLU A 69 0.84 -5.31 18.27
C GLU A 69 -0.23 -6.38 18.03
N ASP A 70 -1.42 -6.16 18.56
CA ASP A 70 -2.53 -7.07 18.29
C ASP A 70 -2.89 -7.06 16.80
N ALA A 71 -3.03 -8.25 16.21
CA ALA A 71 -3.27 -8.39 14.78
C ALA A 71 -4.59 -7.74 14.34
N SER A 72 -5.61 -7.73 15.21
CA SER A 72 -6.89 -7.08 14.91
C SER A 72 -6.75 -5.56 14.88
N ASP A 73 -5.98 -4.98 15.81
CA ASP A 73 -5.70 -3.54 15.85
C ASP A 73 -4.93 -3.07 14.62
N VAL A 74 -3.97 -3.89 14.17
CA VAL A 74 -3.21 -3.62 12.94
C VAL A 74 -4.14 -3.68 11.73
N ARG A 75 -4.96 -4.73 11.58
CA ARG A 75 -5.92 -4.83 10.46
C ARG A 75 -6.88 -3.64 10.39
N ARG A 76 -7.36 -3.15 11.53
CA ARG A 76 -8.23 -1.96 11.57
C ARG A 76 -7.52 -0.69 11.11
N ARG A 77 -6.22 -0.53 11.42
CA ARG A 77 -5.39 0.61 10.95
C ARG A 77 -5.05 0.53 9.47
N TYR A 78 -4.85 -0.68 8.95
CA TYR A 78 -4.43 -0.93 7.57
C TYR A 78 -5.61 -1.33 6.68
N LYS A 79 -6.73 -0.60 6.80
CA LYS A 79 -7.91 -0.79 5.95
C LYS A 79 -7.76 0.00 4.64
N PRO A 80 -7.81 -0.65 3.46
CA PRO A 80 -7.76 0.08 2.19
C PRO A 80 -9.02 0.95 2.02
N ASP A 81 -8.86 2.05 1.29
CA ASP A 81 -9.99 2.93 0.97
C ASP A 81 -10.91 2.28 -0.06
N ILE A 82 -10.33 1.51 -0.99
CA ILE A 82 -11.04 0.87 -2.10
C ILE A 82 -10.51 -0.55 -2.30
N ILE A 83 -11.41 -1.51 -2.52
CA ILE A 83 -11.09 -2.82 -3.09
C ILE A 83 -11.82 -2.89 -4.43
N LYS A 84 -11.08 -3.18 -5.51
CA LYS A 84 -11.65 -3.21 -6.88
C LYS A 84 -11.14 -4.42 -7.65
N GLY A 85 -12.03 -5.07 -8.38
CA GLY A 85 -11.78 -6.25 -9.20
C GLY A 85 -13.11 -6.88 -9.61
N ASP A 86 -13.05 -8.08 -10.19
CA ASP A 86 -14.18 -9.01 -10.33
C ASP A 86 -14.54 -9.72 -9.02
N LEU A 87 -13.66 -9.66 -8.01
CA LEU A 87 -13.87 -10.12 -6.64
C LEU A 87 -14.01 -11.66 -6.51
N ASP A 88 -13.49 -12.41 -7.47
CA ASP A 88 -13.56 -13.88 -7.47
C ASP A 88 -12.51 -14.52 -6.53
N SER A 89 -11.47 -13.76 -6.14
CA SER A 89 -10.37 -14.24 -5.30
C SER A 89 -10.32 -13.59 -3.91
N VAL A 90 -11.18 -12.61 -3.61
CA VAL A 90 -11.29 -11.98 -2.28
C VAL A 90 -12.09 -12.85 -1.33
N THR A 91 -11.54 -13.09 -0.15
CA THR A 91 -12.20 -13.88 0.91
C THR A 91 -13.25 -13.01 1.64
N PRO A 92 -14.43 -13.49 2.08
CA PRO A 92 -15.45 -12.62 2.72
C PRO A 92 -15.07 -11.95 4.05
N ARG A 93 -13.86 -12.21 4.57
CA ARG A 93 -13.39 -11.74 5.89
C ARG A 93 -13.15 -10.21 5.97
N PHE A 94 -13.27 -9.49 4.85
CA PHE A 94 -13.07 -8.04 4.75
C PHE A 94 -14.27 -7.18 5.13
N TRP A 95 -15.45 -7.78 5.33
CA TRP A 95 -16.73 -7.05 5.44
C TRP A 95 -17.29 -6.92 6.86
N ALA A 96 -16.50 -7.27 7.89
CA ALA A 96 -16.88 -7.19 9.30
C ALA A 96 -16.16 -6.03 10.02
#